data_AF-A0A0L8HE52-F1
#
_entry.id   AF-A0A0L8HE52-F1
#
_cell.length_a   1.000
_cell.length_b   1.000
_cell.length_c   1.000
_cell.angle_alpha   90.00
_cell.angle_beta   90.00
_cell.angle_gamma   90.00
#
_symmetry.space_group_name_H-M   'P 1'
#
loop_
_entity.id
_entity.type
_entity.pdbx_description
1 polymer ?
#
loop_
_entity_poly.entity_id
_entity_poly.type
_entity_poly.pdbx_seq_one_letter_code
_entity_poly.pdbx_strand_id
1 'polypeptide(L)'
;DFCAVNKLTIGGTIFPHRRCHKATWVSPDQQTENQIDYIAVRQRWRSSLQDVRAKRGAHIGSDHHLVIAKLKVKLSTRRRQANPRVKFDVQKLKKEESKQAFQLALHNRFEAPQTDEAEATVEQSWTNLKETTVGLCKEVLGRQPVNRKPWITQTPLLNTAYNSSDAQLLSQYTSALSHMHADTVHPAEHTSLIPLQPSQPPHSRPTSHYLAERDIWLPTEVKAL
;
A
#
# COMPACT_ATOMS: atom_id res chain seq x y z
N ASP A 1 -16.80 6.99 31.50
CA ASP A 1 -15.73 6.34 32.29
C ASP A 1 -14.69 5.59 31.48
N PHE A 2 -15.07 4.67 30.57
CA PHE A 2 -14.11 3.87 29.78
C PHE A 2 -13.02 4.69 29.06
N CYS A 3 -13.39 5.74 28.32
CA CYS A 3 -12.41 6.56 27.59
C CYS A 3 -11.42 7.28 28.51
N ALA A 4 -11.89 7.76 29.67
CA ALA A 4 -11.05 8.46 30.64
C ALA A 4 -9.99 7.50 31.23
N VAL A 5 -10.42 6.31 31.66
CA VAL A 5 -9.53 5.26 32.20
C VAL A 5 -8.47 4.84 31.17
N ASN A 6 -8.87 4.70 29.91
CA ASN A 6 -7.98 4.22 28.84
C ASN A 6 -7.21 5.32 28.11
N LYS A 7 -7.26 6.57 28.60
CA LYS A 7 -6.62 7.74 27.96
C LYS A 7 -7.00 7.86 26.48
N LEU A 8 -8.30 7.73 26.19
CA LEU A 8 -8.89 7.92 24.87
C LEU A 8 -9.58 9.28 24.79
N THR A 9 -9.52 9.90 23.63
CA THR A 9 -10.23 11.12 23.28
C THR A 9 -11.30 10.79 22.25
N ILE A 10 -12.56 11.14 22.54
CA ILE A 10 -13.69 10.98 21.63
C ILE A 10 -13.60 12.07 20.57
N GLY A 11 -13.45 11.70 19.29
CA GLY A 11 -13.24 12.65 18.21
C GLY A 11 -14.41 13.61 17.97
N GLY A 12 -15.64 13.10 18.10
CA GLY A 12 -16.87 13.88 17.89
C GLY A 12 -17.07 15.03 18.89
N THR A 13 -16.31 15.09 20.00
CA THR A 13 -16.39 16.18 20.99
C THR A 13 -15.30 17.24 20.81
N ILE A 14 -14.31 17.00 19.93
CA ILE A 14 -13.15 17.88 19.76
C ILE A 14 -13.44 19.01 18.78
N PHE A 15 -14.18 18.71 17.71
CA PHE A 15 -14.36 19.63 16.59
C PHE A 15 -15.75 20.27 16.64
N PRO A 16 -15.83 21.62 16.52
CA PRO A 16 -17.11 22.29 16.43
C PRO A 16 -17.76 22.00 15.08
N HIS A 17 -18.92 21.35 15.11
CA HIS A 17 -19.70 21.01 13.92
C HIS A 17 -21.17 21.33 14.11
N ARG A 18 -21.86 21.58 12.98
CA ARG A 18 -23.32 21.64 12.91
C ARG A 18 -23.92 20.28 13.28
N ARG A 19 -25.14 20.27 13.80
CA ARG A 19 -25.86 19.05 14.21
C ARG A 19 -25.92 17.98 13.10
N CYS A 20 -26.11 18.40 11.85
CA CYS A 20 -26.11 17.52 10.68
C CYS A 20 -24.78 16.78 10.41
N HIS A 21 -23.70 17.14 11.08
CA HIS A 21 -22.41 16.45 11.01
C HIS A 21 -22.06 15.71 12.31
N LYS A 22 -22.97 15.71 13.30
CA LYS A 22 -22.82 15.02 14.59
C LYS A 22 -23.79 13.86 14.76
N ALA A 23 -25.01 13.97 14.22
CA ALA A 23 -25.99 12.89 14.23
C ALA A 23 -25.46 11.70 13.43
N THR A 24 -25.39 10.53 14.07
CA THR A 24 -24.93 9.26 13.48
C THR A 24 -26.06 8.27 13.30
N TRP A 25 -27.22 8.53 13.87
CA TRP A 25 -28.41 7.69 13.78
C TRP A 25 -29.65 8.56 13.66
N VAL A 26 -30.62 8.09 12.87
CA VAL A 26 -31.91 8.73 12.64
C VAL A 26 -33.01 7.69 12.87
N SER A 27 -34.05 8.04 13.62
CA SER A 27 -35.18 7.15 13.86
C SER A 27 -35.91 6.79 12.56
N PRO A 28 -36.63 5.65 12.51
CA PRO A 28 -37.40 5.24 11.32
C PRO A 28 -38.45 6.27 10.89
N ASP A 29 -39.02 7.02 11.84
CA ASP A 29 -39.97 8.12 11.59
C ASP A 29 -39.31 9.44 11.13
N GLN A 30 -37.97 9.44 11.00
CA GLN A 30 -37.12 10.57 10.61
C GLN A 30 -37.21 11.81 11.51
N GLN A 31 -37.80 11.70 12.71
CA GLN A 31 -37.98 12.85 13.61
C GLN A 31 -36.86 12.99 14.65
N THR A 32 -36.22 11.89 15.02
CA THR A 32 -35.21 11.86 16.07
C THR A 32 -33.84 11.60 15.49
N GLU A 33 -32.86 12.42 15.88
CA GLU A 33 -31.45 12.26 15.50
C GLU A 33 -30.61 12.12 16.76
N ASN A 34 -29.77 11.09 16.82
CA ASN A 34 -28.85 10.84 17.94
C ASN A 34 -27.40 10.68 17.47
N GLN A 35 -26.47 10.87 18.39
CA GLN A 35 -25.06 10.49 18.22
C GLN A 35 -24.82 9.26 19.08
N ILE A 36 -24.67 8.09 18.45
CA ILE A 36 -24.43 6.81 19.14
C ILE A 36 -23.17 6.11 18.64
N ASP A 37 -22.62 6.56 17.52
CA ASP A 37 -21.39 6.04 16.93
C ASP A 37 -20.24 7.01 17.18
N TYR A 38 -19.13 6.49 17.70
CA TYR A 38 -17.99 7.32 18.10
C TYR A 38 -16.68 6.78 17.58
N ILE A 39 -15.84 7.67 17.06
CA ILE A 39 -14.43 7.39 16.80
C ILE A 39 -13.62 7.91 17.97
N ALA A 40 -12.93 7.01 18.68
CA ALA A 40 -12.03 7.35 19.77
C ALA A 40 -10.58 7.09 19.37
N VAL A 41 -9.68 8.02 19.71
CA VAL A 41 -8.23 7.88 19.49
C VAL A 41 -7.50 7.95 20.81
N ARG A 42 -6.36 7.26 20.94
CA ARG A 42 -5.49 7.45 22.13
C ARG A 42 -5.07 8.91 22.23
N GLN A 43 -5.07 9.45 23.45
CA GLN A 43 -4.79 10.86 23.73
C GLN A 43 -3.43 11.31 23.17
N ARG A 44 -2.41 10.44 23.17
CA ARG A 44 -1.10 10.72 22.56
C ARG A 44 -1.15 10.99 21.05
N TRP A 45 -2.22 10.57 20.37
CA TRP A 45 -2.47 10.78 18.94
C TRP A 45 -3.57 11.83 18.69
N ARG A 46 -4.00 12.55 19.72
CA ARG A 46 -5.06 13.57 19.60
C ARG A 46 -4.74 14.59 18.51
N SER A 47 -3.48 15.04 18.40
CA SER A 47 -3.04 16.00 17.38
C SER A 47 -3.00 15.43 15.96
N SER A 48 -3.00 14.11 15.81
CA SER A 48 -3.12 13.45 14.51
C SER A 48 -4.56 13.41 14.02
N LEU A 49 -5.55 13.50 14.89
CA LEU A 49 -6.95 13.60 14.49
C LEU A 49 -7.23 15.02 14.02
N GLN A 50 -7.65 15.18 12.76
CA GLN A 50 -7.89 16.47 12.12
C GLN A 50 -9.38 16.83 12.01
N ASP A 51 -10.25 15.82 11.91
CA ASP A 51 -11.69 16.00 11.76
C ASP A 51 -12.42 14.70 12.12
N VAL A 52 -13.64 14.79 12.66
CA VAL A 52 -14.57 13.64 12.82
C VAL A 52 -15.99 14.10 12.58
N ARG A 53 -16.65 13.53 11.56
CA ARG A 53 -18.00 13.96 11.17
C ARG A 53 -18.83 12.82 10.60
N ALA A 54 -20.13 12.90 10.85
CA ALA A 54 -21.14 12.11 10.16
C ALA A 54 -21.35 12.60 8.72
N LYS A 55 -21.55 11.65 7.79
CA LYS A 55 -21.79 11.89 6.36
C LYS A 55 -23.21 11.46 5.99
N ARG A 56 -24.13 12.43 6.01
CA ARG A 56 -25.55 12.22 5.65
C ARG A 56 -25.79 11.92 4.17
N GLY A 57 -24.88 12.34 3.29
CA GLY A 57 -25.02 12.15 1.83
C GLY A 57 -24.62 10.77 1.32
N ALA A 58 -24.11 9.88 2.18
CA ALA A 58 -23.81 8.51 1.82
C ALA A 58 -25.04 7.64 2.14
N HIS A 59 -25.77 7.21 1.11
CA HIS A 59 -26.94 6.35 1.29
C HIS A 59 -26.50 4.90 1.41
N ILE A 60 -26.53 4.35 2.63
CA ILE A 60 -26.15 2.95 2.91
C ILE A 60 -27.36 2.06 3.21
N GLY A 61 -28.59 2.58 3.06
CA GLY A 61 -29.82 1.82 3.33
C GLY A 61 -30.01 1.46 4.81
N SER A 62 -29.37 2.20 5.73
CA SER A 62 -29.50 2.06 7.18
C SER A 62 -29.95 3.39 7.79
N ASP A 63 -30.58 3.29 8.96
CA ASP A 63 -30.84 4.34 9.92
C ASP A 63 -29.56 5.01 10.50
N HIS A 64 -28.38 4.45 10.23
CA HIS A 64 -27.09 5.03 10.58
C HIS A 64 -26.48 5.87 9.45
N HIS A 65 -25.84 6.98 9.85
CA HIS A 65 -24.96 7.78 9.01
C HIS A 65 -23.51 7.34 9.18
N LEU A 66 -22.77 7.26 8.07
CA LEU A 66 -21.34 6.95 8.10
C LEU A 66 -20.56 8.01 8.89
N VAL A 67 -19.76 7.59 9.86
CA VAL A 67 -18.83 8.46 10.59
C VAL A 67 -17.45 8.36 9.98
N ILE A 68 -16.88 9.50 9.60
CA ILE A 68 -15.54 9.58 9.00
C ILE A 68 -14.61 10.39 9.90
N ALA A 69 -13.40 9.87 10.10
CA ALA A 69 -12.29 10.60 10.70
C ALA A 69 -11.24 10.97 9.65
N LYS A 70 -10.71 12.19 9.74
CA LYS A 70 -9.51 12.61 9.01
C LYS A 70 -8.31 12.51 9.93
N LEU A 71 -7.28 11.78 9.52
CA LEU A 71 -6.07 11.53 10.30
C LEU A 71 -4.82 12.01 9.55
N LYS A 72 -3.93 12.72 10.26
CA LYS A 72 -2.57 13.06 9.81
C LYS A 72 -1.56 12.30 10.66
N VAL A 73 -0.96 11.28 10.07
CA VAL A 73 0.03 10.43 10.75
C VAL A 73 1.41 10.66 10.15
N LYS A 74 2.38 11.01 10.99
CA LYS A 74 3.79 11.05 10.60
C LYS A 74 4.43 9.72 10.98
N LEU A 75 4.59 8.83 10.00
CA LEU A 75 5.28 7.57 10.18
C LEU A 75 6.78 7.78 9.98
N SER A 76 7.59 7.37 10.95
CA SER A 76 9.01 7.20 10.70
C SER A 76 9.23 5.83 10.07
N THR A 77 10.00 5.80 8.98
CA THR A 77 10.42 4.51 8.42
C THR A 77 11.50 3.96 9.32
N ARG A 78 11.20 2.86 10.04
CA ARG A 78 12.26 2.08 10.67
C ARG A 78 13.02 1.39 9.55
N ARG A 79 14.26 1.83 9.28
CA ARG A 79 15.15 1.09 8.39
C ARG A 79 15.28 -0.31 8.98
N ARG A 80 14.76 -1.32 8.28
CA ARG A 80 15.10 -2.70 8.62
C ARG A 80 16.62 -2.79 8.54
N GLN A 81 17.25 -3.25 9.61
CA GLN A 81 18.65 -3.64 9.51
C GLN A 81 18.75 -4.64 8.37
N ALA A 82 19.67 -4.39 7.42
CA ALA A 82 19.89 -5.30 6.32
C ALA A 82 20.21 -6.67 6.94
N ASN A 83 19.52 -7.71 6.49
CA ASN A 83 19.84 -9.06 6.93
C ASN A 83 21.24 -9.39 6.36
N PRO A 84 22.27 -9.63 7.20
CA PRO A 84 23.61 -9.91 6.71
C PRO A 84 23.70 -11.28 6.03
N ARG A 85 22.68 -12.14 6.16
CA ARG A 85 22.66 -13.48 5.56
C ARG A 85 22.70 -13.38 4.03
N VAL A 86 23.82 -13.77 3.45
CA VAL A 86 23.96 -14.00 2.02
C VAL A 86 23.20 -15.28 1.66
N LYS A 87 22.29 -15.17 0.71
CA LYS A 87 21.65 -16.35 0.09
C LYS A 87 22.40 -16.69 -1.19
N PHE A 88 22.82 -17.95 -1.31
CA PHE A 88 23.43 -18.47 -2.53
C PHE A 88 22.37 -18.96 -3.52
N ASP A 89 22.69 -18.91 -4.81
CA ASP A 89 21.79 -19.39 -5.86
C ASP A 89 21.81 -20.93 -5.97
N VAL A 90 21.19 -21.59 -5.00
CA VAL A 90 21.09 -23.06 -4.95
C VAL A 90 20.32 -23.65 -6.14
N GLN A 91 19.58 -22.84 -6.90
CA GLN A 91 18.91 -23.33 -8.12
C GLN A 91 19.92 -23.77 -9.18
N LYS A 92 21.15 -23.22 -9.17
CA LYS A 92 22.21 -23.67 -10.08
C LYS A 92 22.57 -25.14 -9.90
N LEU A 93 22.44 -25.69 -8.70
CA LEU A 93 22.70 -27.12 -8.44
C LEU A 93 21.72 -28.07 -9.14
N LYS A 94 20.61 -27.55 -9.72
CA LYS A 94 19.75 -28.35 -10.60
C LYS A 94 20.38 -28.61 -11.96
N LYS A 95 21.38 -27.82 -12.36
CA LYS A 95 22.15 -28.04 -13.58
C LYS A 95 23.28 -29.02 -13.28
N GLU A 96 23.36 -30.07 -14.07
CA GLU A 96 24.32 -31.16 -13.84
C GLU A 96 25.78 -30.65 -13.89
N GLU A 97 26.10 -29.75 -14.83
CA GLU A 97 27.43 -29.11 -14.93
C GLU A 97 27.81 -28.36 -13.64
N SER A 98 26.92 -27.52 -13.11
CA SER A 98 27.20 -26.75 -11.88
C SER A 98 27.27 -27.63 -10.64
N LYS A 99 26.52 -28.73 -10.61
CA LYS A 99 26.58 -29.74 -9.55
C LYS A 99 27.91 -30.50 -9.57
N GLN A 100 28.33 -30.97 -10.74
CA GLN A 100 29.61 -31.67 -10.91
C GLN A 100 30.80 -30.76 -10.57
N ALA A 101 30.78 -29.52 -11.06
CA ALA A 101 31.80 -28.53 -10.72
C ALA A 101 31.86 -28.27 -9.20
N PHE A 102 30.71 -28.19 -8.52
CA PHE A 102 30.66 -28.02 -7.07
C PHE A 102 31.21 -29.23 -6.31
N GLN A 103 30.84 -30.45 -6.72
CA GLN A 103 31.33 -31.69 -6.10
C GLN A 103 32.83 -31.86 -6.28
N LEU A 104 33.35 -31.61 -7.48
CA LEU A 104 34.78 -31.69 -7.77
C LEU A 104 35.55 -30.63 -6.97
N ALA A 105 35.05 -29.40 -6.90
CA ALA A 105 35.70 -28.34 -6.15
C ALA A 105 35.68 -28.60 -4.63
N LEU A 106 34.60 -29.20 -4.09
CA LEU A 106 34.56 -29.67 -2.71
C LEU A 106 35.60 -30.75 -2.45
N HIS A 107 35.60 -31.80 -3.27
CA HIS A 107 36.51 -32.93 -3.15
C HIS A 107 37.98 -32.46 -3.14
N ASN A 108 38.37 -31.68 -4.15
CA ASN A 108 39.73 -31.18 -4.27
C ASN A 108 40.18 -30.32 -3.07
N ARG A 109 39.26 -29.60 -2.44
CA ARG A 109 39.60 -28.67 -1.35
C ARG A 109 39.72 -29.35 0.01
N PHE A 110 39.09 -30.52 0.17
CA PHE A 110 39.20 -31.35 1.37
C PHE A 110 40.22 -32.49 1.22
N GLU A 111 40.59 -32.88 0.00
CA GLU A 111 41.68 -33.84 -0.26
C GLU A 111 43.07 -33.20 -0.34
N ALA A 112 43.16 -31.89 -0.55
CA ALA A 112 44.46 -31.20 -0.48
C ALA A 112 45.08 -31.44 0.91
N PRO A 113 46.35 -31.90 1.00
CA PRO A 113 46.97 -32.23 2.27
C PRO A 113 46.90 -31.02 3.21
N GLN A 114 46.19 -31.18 4.31
CA GLN A 114 46.20 -30.21 5.41
C GLN A 114 47.58 -30.34 6.07
N THR A 115 48.55 -29.58 5.57
CA THR A 115 49.82 -29.38 6.27
C THR A 115 49.47 -28.80 7.63
N ASP A 116 49.70 -29.59 8.69
CA ASP A 116 49.58 -29.26 10.12
C ASP A 116 48.25 -29.62 10.83
N GLU A 117 47.64 -30.77 10.47
CA GLU A 117 46.45 -31.33 11.18
C GLU A 117 46.72 -31.90 12.58
N ALA A 118 47.97 -31.96 13.06
CA ALA A 118 48.31 -32.63 14.32
C ALA A 118 47.86 -31.87 15.60
N GLU A 119 47.43 -30.60 15.50
CA GLU A 119 47.03 -29.78 16.67
C GLU A 119 45.70 -29.01 16.49
N ALA A 120 44.91 -29.29 15.44
CA ALA A 120 43.68 -28.54 15.19
C ALA A 120 42.57 -28.89 16.22
N THR A 121 42.12 -27.89 16.96
CA THR A 121 40.95 -28.02 17.85
C THR A 121 39.66 -28.24 17.05
N VAL A 122 38.62 -28.78 17.72
CA VAL A 122 37.28 -28.99 17.12
C VAL A 122 36.71 -27.69 16.53
N GLU A 123 36.92 -26.56 17.19
CA GLU A 123 36.44 -25.25 16.72
C GLU A 123 37.17 -24.77 15.46
N GLN A 124 38.48 -25.03 15.36
CA GLN A 124 39.26 -24.72 14.15
C GLN A 124 38.82 -25.60 12.98
N SER A 125 38.58 -26.88 13.23
CA SER A 125 38.07 -27.82 12.23
C SER A 125 36.69 -27.39 11.70
N TRP A 126 35.79 -27.01 12.60
CA TRP A 126 34.47 -26.48 12.24
C TRP A 126 34.56 -25.17 11.44
N THR A 127 35.44 -24.27 11.86
CA THR A 127 35.65 -22.98 11.16
C THR A 127 36.17 -23.21 9.75
N ASN A 128 37.15 -24.09 9.57
CA ASN A 128 37.69 -24.47 8.27
C ASN A 128 36.62 -25.05 7.34
N LEU A 129 35.84 -26.02 7.84
CA LEU A 129 34.73 -26.62 7.09
C LEU A 129 33.73 -25.55 6.62
N LYS A 130 33.34 -24.66 7.54
CA LYS A 130 32.38 -23.59 7.27
C LYS A 130 32.92 -22.60 6.23
N GLU A 131 34.13 -22.10 6.41
CA GLU A 131 34.73 -21.10 5.51
C GLU A 131 34.97 -21.67 4.12
N THR A 132 35.50 -22.90 4.04
CA THR A 132 35.71 -23.61 2.78
C THR A 132 34.39 -23.82 2.04
N THR A 133 33.36 -24.29 2.73
CA THR A 133 32.03 -24.51 2.13
C THR A 133 31.38 -23.20 1.67
N VAL A 134 31.47 -22.14 2.48
CA VAL A 134 30.93 -20.81 2.14
C VAL A 134 31.69 -20.19 0.96
N GLY A 135 33.01 -20.36 0.91
CA GLY A 135 33.86 -19.93 -0.22
C GLY A 135 33.45 -20.60 -1.52
N LEU A 136 33.29 -21.92 -1.53
CA LEU A 136 32.85 -22.68 -2.69
C LEU A 136 31.43 -22.31 -3.14
N CYS A 137 30.51 -22.10 -2.20
CA CYS A 137 29.16 -21.61 -2.53
C CYS A 137 29.22 -20.23 -3.21
N LYS A 138 30.14 -19.35 -2.78
CA LYS A 138 30.32 -18.04 -3.40
C LYS A 138 30.91 -18.14 -4.81
N GLU A 139 31.88 -19.02 -5.02
CA GLU A 139 32.57 -19.23 -6.30
C GLU A 139 31.65 -19.90 -7.34
N VAL A 140 31.01 -21.01 -6.99
CA VAL A 140 30.23 -21.83 -7.94
C VAL A 140 28.78 -21.35 -8.06
N LEU A 141 28.12 -21.08 -6.94
CA LEU A 141 26.70 -20.72 -6.94
C LEU A 141 26.50 -19.21 -7.10
N GLY A 142 27.37 -18.40 -6.48
CA GLY A 142 27.19 -16.96 -6.44
C GLY A 142 25.95 -16.53 -5.64
N ARG A 143 25.68 -15.23 -5.61
CA ARG A 143 24.57 -14.67 -4.83
C ARG A 143 23.24 -14.88 -5.55
N GLN A 144 22.22 -15.24 -4.77
CA GLN A 144 20.85 -15.31 -5.28
C GLN A 144 20.40 -13.92 -5.78
N PRO A 145 19.88 -13.81 -7.01
CA PRO A 145 19.40 -12.54 -7.53
C PRO A 145 18.18 -12.06 -6.74
N VAL A 146 18.15 -10.76 -6.44
CA VAL A 146 17.01 -10.14 -5.74
C VAL A 146 15.93 -9.82 -6.77
N ASN A 147 14.96 -10.71 -6.89
CA ASN A 147 13.81 -10.47 -7.77
C ASN A 147 12.77 -9.61 -7.04
N ARG A 148 12.74 -8.31 -7.34
CA ARG A 148 11.75 -7.38 -6.75
C ARG A 148 10.48 -7.44 -7.57
N LYS A 149 9.43 -8.08 -7.01
CA LYS A 149 8.09 -7.95 -7.58
C LYS A 149 7.65 -6.48 -7.50
N PRO A 150 6.97 -5.94 -8.52
CA PRO A 150 6.35 -4.63 -8.41
C PRO A 150 5.35 -4.64 -7.24
N TRP A 151 5.32 -3.53 -6.49
CA TRP A 151 4.50 -3.39 -5.28
C TRP A 151 3.00 -3.35 -5.57
N ILE A 152 2.63 -3.06 -6.82
CA ILE A 152 1.28 -3.18 -7.35
C ILE A 152 1.36 -3.92 -8.69
N THR A 153 0.61 -4.99 -8.82
CA THR A 153 0.36 -5.59 -10.14
C THR A 153 -0.74 -4.75 -10.77
N GLN A 154 -0.57 -4.31 -12.01
CA GLN A 154 -1.52 -3.39 -12.68
C GLN A 154 -2.92 -4.01 -12.91
N THR A 155 -3.11 -5.27 -12.53
CA THR A 155 -4.38 -6.00 -12.50
C THR A 155 -4.67 -6.49 -11.09
N PRO A 156 -5.68 -5.92 -10.41
CA PRO A 156 -6.86 -6.72 -10.10
C PRO A 156 -8.17 -5.90 -10.04
N LEU A 157 -8.58 -5.24 -11.13
CA LEU A 157 -9.94 -4.66 -11.25
C LEU A 157 -10.87 -5.43 -12.20
N LEU A 158 -10.38 -6.47 -12.87
CA LEU A 158 -11.17 -7.25 -13.84
C LEU A 158 -11.70 -8.58 -13.28
N ASN A 159 -11.17 -9.09 -12.15
CA ASN A 159 -11.63 -10.37 -11.58
C ASN A 159 -12.85 -10.23 -10.65
N THR A 160 -13.20 -9.03 -10.20
CA THR A 160 -14.44 -8.79 -9.44
C THR A 160 -15.68 -8.63 -10.33
N ALA A 161 -15.49 -8.38 -11.63
CA ALA A 161 -16.59 -8.32 -12.59
C ALA A 161 -16.98 -9.69 -13.20
N TYR A 162 -16.20 -10.76 -12.93
CA TYR A 162 -16.40 -12.07 -13.56
C TYR A 162 -17.28 -13.03 -12.74
N ASN A 163 -17.63 -12.69 -11.50
CA ASN A 163 -18.39 -13.58 -10.60
C ASN A 163 -19.71 -12.97 -10.07
N SER A 164 -20.22 -11.89 -10.68
CA SER A 164 -21.60 -11.46 -10.46
C SER A 164 -22.40 -11.73 -11.72
N SER A 165 -23.63 -12.18 -11.54
CA SER A 165 -24.65 -12.52 -12.52
C SER A 165 -25.12 -11.32 -13.37
N ASP A 166 -24.24 -10.38 -13.72
CA ASP A 166 -24.57 -9.06 -14.27
C ASP A 166 -23.99 -8.80 -15.68
N ALA A 167 -23.70 -9.86 -16.44
CA ALA A 167 -23.34 -9.72 -17.85
C ALA A 167 -24.46 -9.05 -18.68
N GLN A 168 -25.73 -9.20 -18.26
CA GLN A 168 -26.86 -8.55 -18.92
C GLN A 168 -26.96 -7.04 -18.63
N LEU A 169 -26.63 -6.62 -17.40
CA LEU A 169 -26.71 -5.22 -16.95
C LEU A 169 -25.65 -4.33 -17.64
N LEU A 170 -24.44 -4.87 -17.86
CA LEU A 170 -23.39 -4.19 -18.61
C LEU A 170 -23.73 -4.00 -20.10
N SER A 171 -24.47 -4.93 -20.72
CA SER A 171 -24.93 -4.80 -22.11
C SER A 171 -25.99 -3.71 -22.27
N GLN A 172 -26.90 -3.59 -21.29
CA GLN A 172 -27.93 -2.55 -21.28
C GLN A 172 -27.32 -1.17 -21.05
N TYR A 173 -26.32 -1.06 -20.17
CA TYR A 173 -25.62 0.20 -19.88
C TYR A 173 -24.78 0.70 -21.06
N THR A 174 -24.08 -0.20 -21.77
CA THR A 174 -23.31 0.14 -22.97
C THR A 174 -24.20 0.52 -24.16
N SER A 175 -25.35 -0.15 -24.32
CA SER A 175 -26.35 0.23 -25.33
C SER A 175 -26.97 1.60 -25.06
N ALA A 176 -27.25 1.93 -23.80
CA ALA A 176 -27.82 3.23 -23.40
C ALA A 176 -26.83 4.39 -23.62
N LEU A 177 -25.53 4.19 -23.34
CA LEU A 177 -24.50 5.20 -23.59
C LEU A 177 -24.28 5.45 -25.09
N SER A 178 -24.43 4.43 -25.94
CA SER A 178 -24.36 4.61 -27.40
C SER A 178 -25.55 5.42 -27.96
N HIS A 179 -26.73 5.33 -27.34
CA HIS A 179 -27.90 6.12 -27.75
C HIS A 179 -27.83 7.57 -27.26
N MET A 180 -27.27 7.83 -26.08
CA MET A 180 -27.12 9.21 -25.57
C MET A 180 -26.09 10.05 -26.36
N HIS A 181 -25.15 9.42 -27.07
CA HIS A 181 -24.17 10.13 -27.90
C HIS A 181 -24.64 10.43 -29.34
N ALA A 182 -25.80 9.92 -29.75
CA ALA A 182 -26.34 10.15 -31.11
C ALA A 182 -27.29 11.37 -31.21
N ASP A 183 -27.88 11.82 -30.10
CA ASP A 183 -28.97 12.82 -30.10
C ASP A 183 -28.54 14.22 -29.64
N THR A 184 -27.27 14.61 -29.81
CA THR A 184 -26.86 16.01 -29.62
C THR A 184 -25.98 16.50 -30.76
N VAL A 185 -26.59 16.62 -31.94
CA VAL A 185 -26.07 17.48 -33.01
C VAL A 185 -27.20 18.41 -33.46
N HIS A 186 -27.25 19.61 -32.87
CA HIS A 186 -27.95 20.74 -33.46
C HIS A 186 -26.93 21.60 -34.25
N PRO A 187 -27.33 22.17 -35.40
CA PRO A 187 -26.41 22.82 -36.33
C PRO A 187 -25.97 24.20 -35.83
N ALA A 188 -24.68 24.49 -36.01
CA ALA A 188 -24.06 25.77 -35.69
C ALA A 188 -24.56 26.88 -36.63
N GLU A 189 -25.03 27.99 -36.07
CA GLU A 189 -25.17 29.25 -36.80
C GLU A 189 -23.86 30.05 -36.78
N HIS A 190 -23.61 30.67 -37.93
CA HIS A 190 -22.49 31.54 -38.24
C HIS A 190 -22.36 32.72 -37.27
N THR A 191 -21.17 32.92 -36.68
CA THR A 191 -20.73 34.25 -36.28
C THR A 191 -19.22 34.39 -36.51
N SER A 192 -18.88 35.53 -37.11
CA SER A 192 -17.61 35.93 -37.69
C SER A 192 -16.41 35.98 -36.74
N LEU A 193 -15.26 35.60 -37.29
CA LEU A 193 -13.92 35.63 -36.70
C LEU A 193 -13.43 37.06 -36.40
N ILE A 194 -12.86 37.28 -35.21
CA ILE A 194 -11.94 38.38 -34.91
C ILE A 194 -10.65 37.75 -34.35
N PRO A 195 -9.44 38.02 -34.89
CA PRO A 195 -8.20 37.42 -34.39
C PRO A 195 -7.66 38.20 -33.18
N LEU A 196 -7.44 37.51 -32.05
CA LEU A 196 -6.64 38.03 -30.92
C LEU A 196 -5.20 37.54 -31.05
N GLN A 197 -4.25 38.49 -31.01
CA GLN A 197 -2.81 38.26 -31.07
C GLN A 197 -2.27 37.56 -29.80
N PRO A 198 -1.18 36.80 -29.89
CA PRO A 198 -0.60 36.09 -28.75
C PRO A 198 0.17 37.04 -27.82
N SER A 199 -0.25 37.10 -26.55
CA SER A 199 0.48 37.78 -25.47
C SER A 199 1.68 36.96 -24.98
N GLN A 200 2.83 37.63 -24.85
CA GLN A 200 4.11 37.11 -24.34
C GLN A 200 4.03 36.57 -22.89
N PRO A 201 4.87 35.61 -22.49
CA PRO A 201 4.87 35.05 -21.13
C PRO A 201 5.72 35.89 -20.17
N PRO A 202 5.30 36.14 -18.92
CA PRO A 202 6.19 36.74 -17.94
C PRO A 202 7.07 35.70 -17.23
N HIS A 203 8.35 36.05 -17.22
CA HIS A 203 9.50 35.65 -16.43
C HIS A 203 9.36 34.70 -15.21
N SER A 204 10.33 33.79 -15.20
CA SER A 204 10.88 32.91 -14.16
C SER A 204 10.78 33.37 -12.69
N ARG A 205 10.34 32.44 -11.83
CA ARG A 205 10.66 32.41 -10.39
C ARG A 205 11.09 30.99 -9.95
N PRO A 206 11.88 30.88 -8.86
CA PRO A 206 12.84 29.81 -8.67
C PRO A 206 12.25 28.53 -8.08
N THR A 207 12.93 27.43 -8.37
CA THR A 207 12.74 26.05 -7.89
C THR A 207 12.55 25.96 -6.37
N SER A 208 11.36 25.54 -5.95
CA SER A 208 11.09 24.99 -4.62
C SER A 208 11.05 23.46 -4.73
N HIS A 209 11.80 22.79 -3.85
CA HIS A 209 11.87 21.33 -3.77
C HIS A 209 10.49 20.73 -3.46
N TYR A 210 9.96 19.94 -4.40
CA TYR A 210 8.77 19.12 -4.19
C TYR A 210 9.04 18.04 -3.13
N LEU A 211 8.47 18.21 -1.94
CA LEU A 211 8.17 17.09 -1.04
C LEU A 211 6.82 16.52 -1.49
N ALA A 212 6.84 15.31 -2.04
CA ALA A 212 5.61 14.59 -2.37
C ALA A 212 4.85 14.26 -1.07
N GLU A 213 3.87 15.09 -0.73
CA GLU A 213 2.83 14.74 0.24
C GLU A 213 2.03 13.57 -0.35
N ARG A 214 2.17 12.40 0.26
CA ARG A 214 1.36 11.23 -0.08
C ARG A 214 0.19 11.21 0.89
N ASP A 215 -0.97 11.66 0.43
CA ASP A 215 -2.25 11.40 1.08
C ASP A 215 -2.54 9.91 0.97
N ILE A 216 -2.32 9.19 2.07
CA ILE A 216 -2.66 7.77 2.17
C ILE A 216 -4.12 7.68 2.63
N TRP A 217 -5.02 7.38 1.71
CA TRP A 217 -6.35 6.88 2.03
C TRP A 217 -6.25 5.39 2.37
N LEU A 218 -6.38 5.05 3.66
CA LEU A 218 -6.59 3.67 4.07
C LEU A 218 -8.08 3.47 4.37
N PRO A 219 -8.85 2.73 3.53
CA PRO A 219 -10.11 2.19 3.97
C PRO A 219 -9.78 1.15 5.04
N THR A 220 -10.09 1.49 6.30
CA THR A 220 -9.91 0.54 7.40
C THR A 220 -11.28 -0.03 7.70
N GLU A 221 -11.50 -1.30 7.39
CA GLU A 221 -12.63 -2.06 7.92
C GLU A 221 -12.51 -2.07 9.45
N VAL A 222 -13.39 -1.35 10.11
CA VAL A 222 -13.52 -1.41 11.57
C VAL A 222 -14.54 -2.49 11.86
N LYS A 223 -14.09 -3.64 12.37
CA LYS A 223 -14.97 -4.60 13.02
C LYS A 223 -15.53 -3.92 14.27
N ALA A 224 -16.84 -3.69 14.27
CA ALA A 224 -17.58 -3.33 15.47
C ALA A 224 -17.44 -4.46 16.51
N LEU A 225 -17.22 -4.08 17.77
CA LEU A 225 -17.42 -4.95 18.94
C LEU A 225 -18.88 -4.90 19.34
#